data_AF-A0A932GJW2-F1
#
_entry.id   AF-A0A932GJW2-F1
#
_cell.length_a   1.000
_cell.length_b   1.000
_cell.length_c   1.000
_cell.angle_alpha   90.00
_cell.angle_beta   90.00
_cell.angle_gamma   90.00
#
_symmetry.space_group_name_H-M   'P 1'
#
loop_
_entity.id
_entity.type
_entity.pdbx_description
1 polymer ?
#
loop_
_entity_poly.entity_id
_entity_poly.type
_entity_poly.pdbx_seq_one_letter_code
_entity_poly.pdbx_strand_id
1 'polypeptide(L)'
;LPSAAPLLLLFASVQRGRREQGEAATPTGLFAAGYLLIWLAWSLLAAGLQGTLQALFLLSPHLATTSPLLGAAFLLLAGLYQFTPWKDACLVQCQSPLGFLLTRWREGPRGALCMGLRHGAYCVGCCWALMGLLFVGGVMSLLWVAALAGFVLLEKAVARGRWLSRVAGLGLIIGALYLLHSGFTS
;
A
#
# COMPACT_ATOMS: atom_id res chain seq x y z
N LEU A 1 5.52 -4.64 6.68
CA LEU A 1 6.83 -4.34 7.30
C LEU A 1 8.00 -4.23 6.31
N PRO A 2 8.20 -5.11 5.30
CA PRO A 2 9.37 -5.02 4.42
C PRO A 2 9.48 -3.68 3.68
N SER A 3 8.35 -3.08 3.30
CA SER A 3 8.30 -1.74 2.69
C SER A 3 8.77 -0.60 3.61
N ALA A 4 8.74 -0.77 4.92
CA ALA A 4 9.18 0.23 5.90
C ALA A 4 10.55 -0.12 6.51
N ALA A 5 11.13 -1.26 6.14
CA ALA A 5 12.38 -1.75 6.73
C ALA A 5 13.55 -0.76 6.57
N PRO A 6 13.80 -0.14 5.40
CA PRO A 6 14.89 0.81 5.26
C PRO A 6 14.75 2.00 6.22
N LEU A 7 13.54 2.54 6.37
CA LEU A 7 13.27 3.68 7.23
C LEU A 7 13.33 3.31 8.72
N LEU A 8 12.81 2.14 9.10
CA LEU A 8 12.89 1.61 10.46
C LEU A 8 14.35 1.36 10.89
N LEU A 9 15.17 0.81 10.00
CA LEU A 9 16.59 0.56 10.25
C LEU A 9 17.37 1.87 10.39
N LEU A 10 17.10 2.86 9.52
CA LEU A 10 17.70 4.20 9.63
C LEU A 10 17.27 4.92 10.91
N PHE A 11 16.00 4.84 11.30
CA PHE A 11 15.55 5.39 12.57
C PHE A 11 16.26 4.70 13.75
N ALA A 12 16.36 3.37 13.71
CA ALA A 12 17.05 2.60 14.73
C ALA A 12 18.55 2.94 14.83
N SER A 13 19.24 3.18 13.70
CA SER A 13 20.66 3.54 13.70
C SER A 13 20.90 4.92 14.32
N VAL A 14 20.04 5.91 14.01
CA VAL A 14 20.12 7.25 14.63
C VAL A 14 19.91 7.15 16.14
N GLN A 15 18.90 6.39 16.59
CA GLN A 15 18.62 6.24 18.03
C GLN A 15 19.71 5.46 18.76
N ARG A 16 20.38 4.50 18.09
CA ARG A 16 21.53 3.79 18.66
C ARG A 16 22.71 4.73 18.90
N GLY A 17 23.05 5.57 17.91
CA GLY A 17 24.11 6.57 18.06
C GLY A 17 23.84 7.58 19.20
N ARG A 18 22.59 8.04 19.35
CA ARG A 18 22.20 8.91 20.48
C ARG A 18 22.39 8.22 21.84
N ARG A 19 22.02 6.95 21.94
CA ARG A 19 22.21 6.14 23.14
C ARG A 19 23.68 5.99 23.52
N GLU A 20 24.54 5.76 22.53
CA GLU A 20 26.00 5.65 22.72
C GLU A 20 26.62 6.98 23.17
N GLN A 21 26.04 8.12 22.78
CA GLN A 21 26.44 9.46 23.19
C GLN A 21 25.84 9.90 24.54
N GLY A 22 25.07 9.03 25.22
CA GLY A 22 24.41 9.35 26.50
C GLY A 22 23.17 10.25 26.36
N GLU A 23 22.68 10.48 25.15
CA GLU A 23 21.48 11.28 24.90
C GLU A 23 20.20 10.46 25.08
N ALA A 24 19.07 11.16 25.27
CA ALA A 24 17.76 10.55 25.36
C ALA A 24 17.34 9.92 24.01
N ALA A 25 17.44 8.59 23.90
CA ALA A 25 17.00 7.84 22.73
C ALA A 25 15.53 7.42 22.84
N THR A 26 14.82 7.50 21.72
CA THR A 26 13.42 7.05 21.64
C THR A 26 13.31 5.61 21.14
N PRO A 27 12.38 4.81 21.69
CA PRO A 27 12.17 3.44 21.23
C PRO A 27 11.69 3.39 19.78
N THR A 28 12.42 2.69 18.90
CA THR A 28 12.00 2.40 17.52
C THR A 28 10.64 1.70 17.44
N GLY A 29 10.27 0.94 18.48
CA GLY A 29 8.98 0.28 18.59
C GLY A 29 7.78 1.24 18.48
N LEU A 30 7.90 2.50 18.92
CA LEU A 30 6.82 3.48 18.81
C LEU A 30 6.59 3.93 17.36
N PHE A 31 7.66 4.06 16.58
CA PHE A 31 7.53 4.29 15.15
C PHE A 31 6.83 3.10 14.48
N ALA A 32 7.28 1.88 14.77
CA ALA A 32 6.67 0.67 14.22
C ALA A 32 5.19 0.54 14.59
N ALA A 33 4.84 0.86 15.85
CA ALA A 33 3.45 0.88 16.32
C ALA A 33 2.60 1.87 15.51
N GLY A 34 3.07 3.10 15.28
CA GLY A 34 2.36 4.09 14.46
C GLY A 34 2.13 3.60 13.03
N TYR A 35 3.15 2.98 12.43
CA TYR A 35 3.02 2.37 11.10
C TYR A 35 1.97 1.24 11.07
N LEU A 36 2.01 0.36 12.07
CA LEU A 36 1.09 -0.78 12.18
C LEU A 36 -0.35 -0.34 12.46
N LEU A 37 -0.57 0.76 13.19
CA LEU A 37 -1.92 1.30 13.43
C LEU A 37 -2.63 1.71 12.13
N ILE A 38 -1.91 2.34 11.19
CA ILE A 38 -2.49 2.68 9.89
C ILE A 38 -2.82 1.43 9.09
N TRP A 39 -1.93 0.42 9.13
CA TRP A 39 -2.20 -0.86 8.47
C TRP A 39 -3.38 -1.60 9.08
N LEU A 40 -3.50 -1.59 10.41
CA LEU A 40 -4.65 -2.16 11.10
C LEU A 40 -5.94 -1.46 10.69
N ALA A 41 -5.96 -0.13 10.67
CA ALA A 41 -7.11 0.65 10.21
C ALA A 41 -7.49 0.30 8.76
N TRP A 42 -6.51 0.21 7.86
CA TRP A 42 -6.74 -0.21 6.48
C TRP A 42 -7.29 -1.65 6.40
N SER A 43 -6.71 -2.59 7.14
CA SER A 43 -7.18 -3.98 7.18
C SER A 43 -8.60 -4.10 7.70
N LEU A 44 -8.99 -3.32 8.71
CA LEU A 44 -10.36 -3.28 9.22
C LEU A 44 -11.33 -2.73 8.17
N LEU A 45 -10.96 -1.67 7.46
CA LEU A 45 -11.77 -1.14 6.35
C LEU A 45 -11.93 -2.16 5.22
N ALA A 46 -10.84 -2.83 4.83
CA ALA A 46 -10.87 -3.86 3.81
C ALA A 46 -11.71 -5.07 4.23
N ALA A 47 -11.60 -5.51 5.49
CA ALA A 47 -12.41 -6.61 6.04
C ALA A 47 -13.90 -6.22 6.13
N GLY A 48 -14.20 -4.98 6.51
CA GLY A 48 -15.57 -4.45 6.49
C GLY A 48 -16.15 -4.45 5.08
N LEU A 49 -15.41 -3.93 4.10
CA LEU A 49 -15.81 -3.97 2.69
C LEU A 49 -16.02 -5.42 2.22
N GLN A 50 -15.10 -6.32 2.55
CA GLN A 50 -15.23 -7.74 2.23
C GLN A 50 -16.52 -8.33 2.80
N GLY A 51 -16.80 -8.10 4.09
CA GLY A 51 -18.01 -8.57 4.76
C GLY A 51 -19.29 -8.04 4.11
N THR A 52 -19.30 -6.76 3.72
CA THR A 52 -20.45 -6.18 3.00
C THR A 52 -20.65 -6.81 1.62
N LEU A 53 -19.58 -7.01 0.84
CA LEU A 53 -19.67 -7.62 -0.49
C LEU A 53 -20.08 -9.10 -0.40
N GLN A 54 -19.63 -9.83 0.63
CA GLN A 54 -20.09 -11.19 0.92
C GLN A 54 -21.57 -11.23 1.28
N ALA A 55 -22.03 -10.33 2.14
CA ALA A 55 -23.44 -10.25 2.53
C ALA A 55 -24.38 -9.92 1.34
N LEU A 56 -23.85 -9.23 0.33
CA LEU A 56 -24.54 -8.94 -0.93
C LEU A 56 -24.40 -10.05 -1.99
N PHE A 57 -23.77 -11.19 -1.66
CA PHE A 57 -23.49 -12.30 -2.59
C PHE A 57 -22.64 -11.91 -3.82
N LEU A 58 -21.85 -10.83 -3.70
CA LEU A 58 -20.97 -10.31 -4.76
C LEU A 58 -19.58 -10.95 -4.76
N LEU A 59 -19.29 -11.82 -3.79
CA LEU A 59 -18.04 -12.57 -3.66
C LEU A 59 -18.30 -14.07 -3.69
N SER A 60 -17.42 -14.80 -4.38
CA SER A 60 -17.43 -16.25 -4.44
C SER A 60 -16.90 -16.87 -3.13
N PRO A 61 -17.00 -18.19 -2.94
CA PRO A 61 -16.34 -18.88 -1.84
C PRO A 61 -14.82 -18.65 -1.80
N HIS A 62 -14.22 -18.29 -2.94
CA HIS A 62 -12.80 -17.93 -3.05
C HIS A 62 -12.51 -16.44 -2.77
N LEU A 63 -13.51 -15.70 -2.30
CA LEU A 63 -13.42 -14.26 -2.00
C LEU A 63 -13.06 -13.42 -3.23
N ALA A 64 -13.39 -13.92 -4.42
CA ALA A 64 -13.23 -13.22 -5.69
C ALA A 64 -14.58 -12.65 -6.16
N THR A 65 -14.58 -11.49 -6.80
CA THR A 65 -15.80 -10.87 -7.35
C THR A 65 -16.49 -11.81 -8.33
N THR A 66 -17.79 -12.06 -8.13
CA THR A 66 -18.63 -12.88 -9.04
C THR A 66 -19.15 -12.08 -10.22
N SER A 67 -19.16 -10.75 -10.12
CA SER A 67 -19.65 -9.84 -11.16
C SER A 67 -18.49 -9.30 -12.02
N PRO A 68 -18.52 -9.47 -13.35
CA PRO A 68 -17.55 -8.85 -14.26
C PRO A 68 -17.52 -7.33 -14.15
N LEU A 69 -18.69 -6.71 -13.90
CA LEU A 69 -18.80 -5.26 -13.73
C LEU A 69 -18.09 -4.77 -12.47
N LEU A 70 -18.24 -5.50 -11.35
CA LEU A 70 -17.55 -5.17 -10.11
C LEU A 70 -16.03 -5.37 -10.25
N GLY A 71 -15.61 -6.47 -10.88
CA GLY A 71 -14.19 -6.72 -11.18
C GLY A 71 -13.58 -5.62 -12.06
N ALA A 72 -14.30 -5.18 -13.10
CA ALA A 72 -13.88 -4.10 -13.97
C ALA A 72 -13.82 -2.76 -13.24
N ALA A 73 -14.75 -2.49 -12.32
CA ALA A 73 -14.72 -1.29 -11.50
C ALA A 73 -13.45 -1.23 -10.62
N PHE A 74 -13.07 -2.34 -9.98
CA PHE A 74 -11.81 -2.42 -9.22
C PHE A 74 -10.58 -2.22 -10.10
N LEU A 75 -10.54 -2.86 -11.28
CA LEU A 75 -9.45 -2.69 -12.25
C LEU A 75 -9.34 -1.25 -12.76
N LEU A 76 -10.46 -0.62 -13.13
CA LEU A 76 -10.49 0.78 -13.54
C LEU A 76 -10.04 1.71 -12.41
N LEU A 77 -10.55 1.52 -11.20
CA LEU A 77 -10.18 2.32 -10.05
C LEU A 77 -8.67 2.21 -9.78
N ALA A 78 -8.13 0.99 -9.75
CA ALA A 78 -6.71 0.77 -9.56
C ALA A 78 -5.87 1.36 -10.69
N GLY A 79 -6.31 1.18 -11.95
CA GLY A 79 -5.64 1.71 -13.13
C GLY A 79 -5.58 3.22 -13.15
N LEU A 80 -6.73 3.89 -13.01
CA LEU A 80 -6.85 5.35 -12.93
C LEU A 80 -6.05 5.91 -11.75
N TYR A 81 -6.13 5.24 -10.59
CA TYR A 81 -5.39 5.68 -9.40
C TYR A 81 -3.90 5.83 -9.68
N GLN A 82 -3.31 4.98 -10.52
CA GLN A 82 -1.89 5.10 -10.82
C GLN A 82 -1.46 6.13 -11.87
N PHE A 83 -2.40 6.88 -12.42
CA PHE A 83 -2.10 8.13 -13.13
C PHE A 83 -2.23 9.36 -12.22
N THR A 84 -2.73 9.20 -10.99
CA THR A 84 -3.00 10.35 -10.12
C THR A 84 -1.72 10.97 -9.56
N PRO A 85 -1.67 12.31 -9.44
CA PRO A 85 -0.55 12.99 -8.79
C PRO A 85 -0.46 12.62 -7.30
N TRP A 86 -1.56 12.22 -6.67
CA TRP A 86 -1.58 11.76 -5.29
C TRP A 86 -0.80 10.47 -5.09
N LYS A 87 -0.96 9.49 -5.99
CA LYS A 87 -0.12 8.28 -5.94
C LYS A 87 1.35 8.65 -6.07
N ASP A 88 1.70 9.45 -7.06
CA ASP A 88 3.08 9.84 -7.34
C ASP A 88 3.70 10.54 -6.11
N ALA A 89 2.99 11.48 -5.49
CA ALA A 89 3.44 12.17 -4.29
C ALA A 89 3.65 11.21 -3.11
N CYS A 90 2.72 10.28 -2.86
CA CYS A 90 2.88 9.26 -1.81
C CYS A 90 4.06 8.33 -2.08
N LEU A 91 4.23 7.90 -3.33
CA LEU A 91 5.28 6.95 -3.73
C LEU A 91 6.69 7.55 -3.54
N VAL A 92 6.88 8.83 -3.90
CA VAL A 92 8.15 9.55 -3.67
C VAL A 92 8.52 9.57 -2.18
N GLN A 93 7.55 9.81 -1.30
CA GLN A 93 7.79 9.78 0.15
C GLN A 93 8.10 8.37 0.66
N CYS A 94 7.50 7.33 0.06
CA CYS A 94 7.82 5.95 0.39
C CYS A 94 9.21 5.51 -0.08
N GLN A 95 9.69 6.01 -1.21
CA GLN A 95 10.98 5.66 -1.80
C GLN A 95 12.17 6.40 -1.17
N SER A 96 11.93 7.53 -0.51
CA SER A 96 12.98 8.40 0.05
C SER A 96 13.01 8.33 1.59
N PRO A 97 13.57 7.27 2.20
CA PRO A 97 13.60 7.14 3.65
C PRO A 97 14.45 8.23 4.33
N LEU A 98 15.61 8.59 3.75
CA LEU A 98 16.45 9.68 4.26
C LEU A 98 15.76 11.03 4.16
N GLY A 99 15.19 11.36 3.00
CA GLY A 99 14.46 12.63 2.82
C GLY A 99 13.25 12.75 3.76
N PHE A 100 12.57 11.63 4.05
CA PHE A 100 11.49 11.61 5.04
C PHE A 100 12.02 11.95 6.44
N LEU A 101 13.10 11.30 6.90
CA LEU A 101 13.67 11.61 8.22
C LEU A 101 14.15 13.05 8.29
N LEU A 102 14.91 13.54 7.31
CA LEU A 102 15.46 14.89 7.33
C LEU A 102 14.38 15.98 7.36
N THR A 103 13.24 15.77 6.68
CA THR A 103 12.18 16.78 6.58
C THR A 103 11.07 16.63 7.61
N ARG A 104 10.91 15.44 8.22
CA ARG A 104 9.81 15.12 9.12
C ARG A 104 10.26 14.61 10.49
N TRP A 105 11.54 14.72 10.82
CA TRP A 105 12.07 14.33 12.12
C TRP A 105 11.28 15.00 13.25
N ARG A 106 10.85 14.21 14.22
CA ARG A 106 10.20 14.69 15.43
C ARG A 106 10.78 13.95 16.61
N GLU A 107 11.28 14.70 17.59
CA GLU A 107 11.87 14.14 18.78
C GLU A 107 10.82 13.57 19.74
N GLY A 108 11.29 12.72 20.65
CA GLY A 108 10.50 12.14 21.72
C GLY A 108 9.54 11.01 21.29
N PRO A 109 8.95 10.31 22.27
CA PRO A 109 8.04 9.17 22.03
C PRO A 109 6.85 9.52 21.13
N ARG A 110 6.23 10.68 21.35
CA ARG A 110 5.12 11.19 20.52
C ARG A 110 5.57 11.51 19.09
N GLY A 111 6.79 12.01 18.92
CA GLY A 111 7.39 12.25 17.61
C GLY A 111 7.57 10.96 16.82
N ALA A 112 8.14 9.93 17.44
CA ALA A 112 8.32 8.61 16.83
C ALA A 112 6.99 8.00 16.35
N LEU A 113 5.96 8.03 17.21
CA LEU A 113 4.62 7.54 16.86
C LEU A 113 4.01 8.33 15.69
N CYS A 114 4.08 9.67 15.71
CA CYS A 114 3.56 10.52 14.65
C CYS A 114 4.27 10.31 13.31
N MET A 115 5.59 10.12 13.34
CA MET A 115 6.37 9.77 12.14
C MET A 115 5.95 8.41 11.58
N GLY A 116 5.75 7.42 12.44
CA GLY A 116 5.24 6.09 12.06
C GLY A 116 3.86 6.17 11.40
N LEU A 117 2.91 6.89 12.00
CA LEU A 117 1.57 7.13 11.45
C LEU A 117 1.63 7.79 10.06
N ARG A 118 2.44 8.85 9.92
CA ARG A 118 2.59 9.55 8.62
C ARG A 118 3.20 8.64 7.55
N HIS A 119 4.24 7.89 7.89
CA HIS A 119 4.85 6.97 6.92
C HIS A 119 3.91 5.82 6.56
N GLY A 120 3.15 5.30 7.53
CA GLY A 120 2.08 4.33 7.31
C GLY A 120 1.04 4.86 6.33
N ALA A 121 0.60 6.11 6.49
CA ALA A 121 -0.37 6.76 5.61
C ALA A 121 0.15 6.91 4.17
N TYR A 122 1.41 7.31 3.96
CA TYR A 122 2.00 7.32 2.61
C TYR A 122 2.09 5.91 2.02
N CYS A 123 2.48 4.93 2.84
CA CYS A 123 2.59 3.53 2.41
C CYS A 123 1.25 2.95 1.96
N VAL A 124 0.17 3.20 2.69
CA VAL A 124 -1.18 2.77 2.29
C VAL A 124 -1.64 3.60 1.10
N GLY A 125 -1.47 4.93 1.15
CA GLY A 125 -1.82 5.83 0.06
C GLY A 125 -1.22 5.42 -1.29
N CYS A 126 0.05 5.02 -1.36
CA CYS A 126 0.63 4.63 -2.64
C CYS A 126 0.11 3.30 -3.23
N CYS A 127 -0.46 2.39 -2.44
CA CYS A 127 -0.81 1.04 -2.90
C CYS A 127 -2.23 0.55 -2.56
N TRP A 128 -3.06 1.33 -1.86
CA TRP A 128 -4.39 0.89 -1.42
C TRP A 128 -5.27 0.40 -2.59
N ALA A 129 -5.25 1.12 -3.71
CA ALA A 129 -6.05 0.79 -4.88
C ALA A 129 -5.60 -0.55 -5.51
N LEU A 130 -4.29 -0.81 -5.54
CA LEU A 130 -3.73 -2.09 -5.98
C LEU A 130 -4.06 -3.23 -5.02
N MET A 131 -4.08 -2.97 -3.71
CA MET A 131 -4.54 -3.96 -2.73
C MET A 131 -6.03 -4.30 -2.92
N GLY A 132 -6.83 -3.36 -3.41
CA GLY A 132 -8.21 -3.62 -3.82
C GLY A 132 -8.35 -4.70 -4.91
N LEU A 133 -7.31 -4.94 -5.72
CA LEU A 133 -7.33 -6.00 -6.74
C LEU A 133 -7.30 -7.41 -6.14
N LEU A 134 -7.05 -7.55 -4.84
CA LEU A 134 -7.23 -8.82 -4.13
C LEU A 134 -8.69 -9.29 -4.16
N PHE A 135 -9.65 -8.37 -4.21
CA PHE A 135 -11.07 -8.71 -4.37
C PHE A 135 -11.38 -9.28 -5.75
N VAL A 136 -10.58 -8.96 -6.78
CA VAL A 136 -10.79 -9.44 -8.15
C VAL A 136 -10.27 -10.88 -8.31
N GLY A 137 -9.00 -11.10 -7.96
CA GLY A 137 -8.36 -12.42 -8.11
C GLY A 137 -8.59 -13.39 -6.95
N GLY A 138 -9.15 -12.90 -5.84
CA GLY A 138 -9.34 -13.67 -4.61
C GLY A 138 -8.04 -13.82 -3.80
N VAL A 139 -8.16 -13.71 -2.48
CA VAL A 139 -7.03 -13.88 -1.54
C VAL A 139 -6.53 -15.32 -1.47
N MET A 140 -7.31 -16.29 -1.98
CA MET A 140 -6.92 -17.71 -2.02
C MET A 140 -5.92 -18.02 -3.15
N SER A 141 -5.76 -17.12 -4.14
CA SER A 141 -4.77 -17.29 -5.22
C SER A 141 -3.41 -16.77 -4.77
N LEU A 142 -2.57 -17.67 -4.23
CA LEU A 142 -1.21 -17.35 -3.81
C LEU A 142 -0.39 -16.67 -4.91
N LEU A 143 -0.55 -17.09 -6.15
CA LEU A 143 0.11 -16.48 -7.32
C LEU A 143 -0.34 -15.03 -7.52
N TRP A 144 -1.64 -14.76 -7.39
CA TRP A 144 -2.18 -13.40 -7.54
C TRP A 144 -1.69 -12.47 -6.42
N VAL A 145 -1.74 -12.95 -5.18
CA VAL A 145 -1.24 -12.20 -4.02
C VAL A 145 0.25 -11.93 -4.17
N ALA A 146 1.05 -12.94 -4.55
CA ALA A 146 2.48 -12.81 -4.76
C ALA A 146 2.81 -11.82 -5.90
N ALA A 147 2.06 -11.86 -7.01
CA ALA A 147 2.23 -10.94 -8.12
C ALA A 147 1.96 -9.48 -7.70
N LEU A 148 0.84 -9.22 -7.00
CA LEU A 148 0.52 -7.89 -6.50
C LEU A 148 1.55 -7.39 -5.47
N ALA A 149 1.95 -8.25 -4.52
CA ALA A 149 2.95 -7.91 -3.51
C ALA A 149 4.32 -7.61 -4.15
N GLY A 150 4.75 -8.45 -5.09
CA GLY A 150 5.99 -8.27 -5.85
C GLY A 150 5.96 -6.99 -6.67
N PHE A 151 4.85 -6.69 -7.34
CA PHE A 151 4.68 -5.45 -8.08
C PHE A 151 4.76 -4.21 -7.18
N VAL A 152 4.03 -4.20 -6.06
CA VAL A 152 4.08 -3.07 -5.10
C VAL A 152 5.47 -2.92 -4.48
N LEU A 153 6.17 -4.02 -4.20
CA LEU A 153 7.55 -3.97 -3.74
C LEU A 153 8.47 -3.38 -4.80
N LEU A 154 8.31 -3.79 -6.06
CA LEU A 154 9.07 -3.26 -7.19
C LEU A 154 8.83 -1.75 -7.35
N GLU A 155 7.58 -1.29 -7.29
CA GLU A 155 7.25 0.14 -7.30
C GLU A 155 7.93 0.89 -6.16
N LYS A 156 8.01 0.30 -4.97
CA LYS A 156 8.64 0.93 -3.80
C LYS A 156 10.17 0.87 -3.82
N ALA A 157 10.77 -0.10 -4.50
CA ALA A 157 12.22 -0.30 -4.54
C ALA A 157 12.88 0.41 -5.72
N VAL A 158 12.21 0.46 -6.87
CA VAL A 158 12.78 0.98 -8.11
C VAL A 158 12.45 2.46 -8.24
N ALA A 159 13.43 3.32 -7.94
CA ALA A 159 13.36 4.77 -8.15
C ALA A 159 13.28 5.18 -9.64
N ARG A 160 13.28 4.20 -10.55
CA ARG A 160 13.24 4.38 -12.00
C ARG A 160 11.80 4.69 -12.42
N GLY A 161 11.41 5.96 -12.26
CA GLY A 161 10.39 6.70 -13.00
C GLY A 161 8.94 6.23 -12.88
N ARG A 162 8.02 7.20 -12.86
CA ARG A 162 6.56 7.04 -12.95
C ARG A 162 6.10 6.00 -14.00
N TRP A 163 6.93 5.67 -15.00
CA TRP A 163 6.62 4.74 -16.08
C TRP A 163 6.09 3.37 -15.59
N LEU A 164 6.63 2.77 -14.52
CA LEU A 164 6.16 1.47 -14.04
C LEU A 164 4.70 1.53 -13.60
N SER A 165 4.35 2.56 -12.82
CA SER A 165 2.97 2.84 -12.40
C SER A 165 2.06 3.15 -13.58
N ARG A 166 2.56 3.86 -14.60
CA ARG A 166 1.78 4.20 -15.81
C ARG A 166 1.53 2.98 -16.70
N VAL A 167 2.54 2.13 -16.93
CA VAL A 167 2.39 0.90 -17.72
C VAL A 167 1.42 -0.06 -17.03
N ALA A 168 1.57 -0.24 -15.72
CA ALA A 168 0.62 -1.04 -14.95
C ALA A 168 -0.78 -0.42 -14.98
N GLY A 169 -0.89 0.91 -14.86
CA GLY A 169 -2.16 1.62 -14.99
C GLY A 169 -2.85 1.36 -16.33
N LEU A 170 -2.12 1.44 -17.44
CA LEU A 170 -2.65 1.12 -18.77
C LEU A 170 -3.10 -0.34 -18.85
N GLY A 171 -2.28 -1.28 -18.36
CA GLY A 171 -2.62 -2.69 -18.34
C GLY A 171 -3.90 -2.99 -17.55
N LEU A 172 -4.08 -2.34 -16.41
CA LEU A 172 -5.29 -2.46 -15.58
C LEU A 172 -6.53 -1.90 -16.28
N ILE A 173 -6.41 -0.74 -16.95
CA ILE A 173 -7.51 -0.15 -17.72
C ILE A 173 -7.90 -1.05 -18.90
N ILE A 174 -6.92 -1.55 -19.66
CA ILE A 174 -7.15 -2.48 -20.77
C ILE A 174 -7.82 -3.76 -20.26
N GLY A 175 -7.32 -4.33 -19.15
CA GLY A 175 -7.92 -5.50 -18.51
C GLY A 175 -9.36 -5.26 -18.07
N ALA A 176 -9.68 -4.06 -17.56
CA ALA A 176 -11.05 -3.71 -17.21
C ALA A 176 -11.98 -3.63 -18.42
N LEU A 177 -11.53 -3.00 -19.52
CA LEU A 177 -12.29 -2.91 -20.76
C LEU A 177 -12.53 -4.29 -21.38
N TYR A 178 -11.52 -5.16 -21.36
CA TYR A 178 -11.63 -6.55 -21.79
C TYR A 178 -12.67 -7.31 -20.95
N LEU A 179 -12.61 -7.17 -19.62
CA LEU A 179 -13.55 -7.83 -18.72
C LEU A 179 -15.00 -7.36 -18.96
N LEU A 180 -15.21 -6.06 -19.15
CA LEU A 180 -16.52 -5.52 -19.52
C LEU A 180 -17.00 -6.12 -20.84
N HIS A 181 -16.17 -6.10 -21.88
CA HIS A 181 -16.54 -6.65 -23.18
C HIS A 181 -16.94 -8.13 -23.09
N SER A 182 -16.12 -8.96 -22.43
CA SER A 182 -16.38 -10.40 -22.26
C SER A 182 -17.63 -10.70 -21.42
N GLY A 183 -17.94 -9.83 -20.44
CA GLY A 183 -19.12 -9.96 -19.58
C GLY A 183 -20.43 -9.60 -20.29
N PHE A 184 -20.39 -8.80 -21.36
CA PHE A 184 -21.57 -8.52 -22.19
C PHE A 184 -21.80 -9.55 -23.30
N THR A 185 -20.78 -10.33 -23.65
CA THR A 185 -20.86 -11.37 -24.69
C THR A 185 -21.21 -12.77 -24.16
N SER A 186 -21.33 -12.93 -22.84
CA SER A 186 -21.65 -14.19 -22.15
C SER A 186 -23.07 -14.16 -21.58
#